data_AF-A0AAN7VS08-F1
#
_entry.id   AF-A0AAN7VS08-F1
#
_cell.length_a   1.000
_cell.length_b   1.000
_cell.length_c   1.000
_cell.angle_alpha   90.00
_cell.angle_beta   90.00
_cell.angle_gamma   90.00
#
_symmetry.space_group_name_H-M   'P 1'
#
loop_
_entity.id
_entity.type
_entity.pdbx_description
1 polymer ?
#
loop_
_entity_poly.entity_id
_entity_poly.type
_entity_poly.pdbx_seq_one_letter_code
_entity_poly.pdbx_strand_id
1 'polypeptide(L)'
;MDGTNGEVEHDPGKKSDSQGHSSQTYTLYSPACIGIDAECDAIDPDDPSYCVHDRQCEVPVDYIVSSIRKHTLSMHKPPYTGGELVVMAWFCDADQAPHARESAFKWILDQFPYYRMVNAILRSAQGLTHGRAELVVPGLSEAYAESDRSIATVKRTGEKWQNPPIGYSTCLVPGRVYLRSSVEPTIKRVPFRFLDLPPEMRLAVYSRLFIQEKPGFIATTGGDPFGVLLLRPCGELNRYNIESQELGTGLGSPEMRQTLARELALSQTCKQLCGEVLPYFYGENRFRFGSLEDFEDVLNRLTPSHATHLSDICLSVTSCGRENGCMGLSRALQMLRTTKKLKRFEVEFVEDEEKMLNIGLGVVKKHGMDGEGLSDEDAARFKQMGRDIAKVLLLLPPVAAHARVLVITGNCPHIKAYIWAEVAKVKSRNPVSQFQQQEGDMVTQDFEGADQNDQDEERS
;
A
#
# COMPACT_ATOMS: atom_id res chain seq x y z
N MET A 1 32.14 -43.74 -78.01
CA MET A 1 30.99 -44.01 -78.88
C MET A 1 29.75 -43.79 -78.02
N ASP A 2 28.90 -42.87 -78.50
CA ASP A 2 27.51 -42.55 -78.14
C ASP A 2 27.21 -42.30 -76.64
N GLY A 3 26.71 -41.16 -76.19
CA GLY A 3 25.80 -40.20 -76.82
C GLY A 3 24.41 -40.37 -76.22
N THR A 4 23.94 -39.41 -75.41
CA THR A 4 22.67 -38.68 -75.59
C THR A 4 22.33 -37.80 -74.37
N ASN A 5 21.77 -36.65 -74.71
CA ASN A 5 21.34 -35.53 -73.87
C ASN A 5 20.05 -35.81 -73.10
N GLY A 6 19.85 -35.05 -72.02
CA GLY A 6 18.55 -34.82 -71.40
C GLY A 6 18.55 -33.46 -70.71
N GLU A 7 17.95 -32.47 -71.37
CA GLU A 7 17.65 -31.14 -70.84
C GLU A 7 16.55 -31.22 -69.77
N VAL A 8 16.69 -30.47 -68.68
CA VAL A 8 15.57 -30.05 -67.83
C VAL A 8 15.79 -28.57 -67.49
N GLU A 9 14.88 -27.74 -68.01
CA GLU A 9 14.74 -26.32 -67.67
C GLU A 9 14.43 -26.14 -66.18
N HIS A 10 15.13 -25.22 -65.52
CA HIS A 10 14.71 -24.67 -64.24
C HIS A 10 14.78 -23.14 -64.25
N ASP A 11 13.59 -22.56 -64.13
CA ASP A 11 13.26 -21.15 -63.95
C ASP A 11 13.71 -20.63 -62.56
N PRO A 12 14.47 -19.51 -62.45
CA PRO A 12 14.86 -18.96 -61.17
C PRO A 12 13.82 -17.96 -60.65
N GLY A 13 12.86 -18.47 -59.89
CA GLY A 13 11.97 -17.67 -59.05
C GLY A 13 12.75 -17.00 -57.92
N LYS A 14 12.92 -15.67 -58.01
CA LYS A 14 13.38 -14.78 -56.94
C LYS A 14 12.51 -14.95 -55.69
N LYS A 15 13.11 -15.36 -54.57
CA LYS A 15 12.58 -15.12 -53.22
C LYS A 15 13.37 -14.00 -52.58
N SER A 16 12.70 -12.87 -52.37
CA SER A 16 13.13 -11.77 -51.52
C SER A 16 12.80 -12.12 -50.07
N ASP A 17 13.84 -12.36 -49.25
CA ASP A 17 13.70 -12.47 -47.80
C ASP A 17 13.52 -11.06 -47.21
N SER A 18 12.29 -10.72 -46.85
CA SER A 18 12.00 -9.57 -45.98
C SER A 18 12.14 -10.03 -44.52
N GLN A 19 13.25 -9.67 -43.87
CA GLN A 19 13.38 -9.74 -42.42
C GLN A 19 12.41 -8.74 -41.79
N GLY A 20 11.32 -9.24 -41.21
CA GLY A 20 10.45 -8.44 -40.34
C GLY A 20 11.10 -8.25 -38.97
N HIS A 21 11.53 -7.03 -38.65
CA HIS A 21 11.86 -6.64 -37.29
C HIS A 21 10.57 -6.59 -36.47
N SER A 22 10.35 -7.55 -35.57
CA SER A 22 9.30 -7.41 -34.56
C SER A 22 9.79 -6.42 -33.49
N SER A 23 9.22 -5.21 -33.48
CA SER A 23 9.45 -4.26 -32.38
C SER A 23 8.88 -4.85 -31.09
N GLN A 24 9.76 -5.12 -30.12
CA GLN A 24 9.35 -5.48 -28.76
C GLN A 24 8.93 -4.20 -28.05
N THR A 25 7.70 -4.15 -27.56
CA THR A 25 7.19 -3.05 -26.72
C THR A 25 7.47 -3.33 -25.25
N TYR A 26 7.84 -2.29 -24.51
CA TYR A 26 8.13 -2.33 -23.07
C TYR A 26 7.15 -1.42 -22.35
N THR A 27 6.75 -1.79 -21.13
CA THR A 27 5.88 -0.95 -20.30
C THR A 27 6.66 -0.51 -19.07
N LEU A 28 6.87 0.80 -18.93
CA LEU A 28 7.46 1.43 -17.75
C LEU A 28 6.39 1.66 -16.69
N TYR A 29 6.61 1.16 -15.48
CA TYR A 29 5.77 1.43 -14.32
C TYR A 29 6.55 2.31 -13.34
N SER A 30 6.57 3.62 -13.59
CA SER A 30 7.19 4.59 -12.68
C SER A 30 6.20 5.08 -11.62
N PRO A 31 6.46 4.90 -10.32
CA PRO A 31 5.62 5.45 -9.25
C PRO A 31 5.47 6.98 -9.31
N ALA A 32 6.41 7.69 -9.95
CA ALA A 32 6.41 9.15 -10.06
C ALA A 32 5.61 9.68 -11.25
N CYS A 33 5.39 8.87 -12.30
CA CYS A 33 4.52 9.22 -13.42
C CYS A 33 3.07 8.75 -13.19
N ILE A 34 2.87 7.71 -12.38
CA ILE A 34 1.54 7.20 -12.01
C ILE A 34 0.72 8.22 -11.19
N GLY A 35 1.37 9.23 -10.61
CA GLY A 35 0.69 10.31 -9.87
C GLY A 35 0.22 11.50 -10.72
N ILE A 36 0.54 11.54 -12.03
CA ILE A 36 0.12 12.59 -12.96
C ILE A 36 -0.66 11.91 -14.08
N ASP A 37 -1.92 11.57 -13.78
CA ASP A 37 -2.92 10.95 -14.64
C ASP A 37 -2.52 9.62 -15.34
N ALA A 38 -3.45 8.66 -15.34
CA ALA A 38 -3.28 7.40 -16.09
C ALA A 38 -3.18 7.62 -17.62
N GLU A 39 -3.39 8.86 -18.07
CA GLU A 39 -3.25 9.38 -19.42
C GLU A 39 -2.16 10.45 -19.43
N CYS A 40 -0.90 10.05 -19.26
CA CYS A 40 0.19 10.96 -19.53
C CYS A 40 0.31 11.12 -21.06
N ASP A 41 -0.40 12.10 -21.63
CA ASP A 41 -0.34 12.52 -23.05
C ASP A 41 1.08 12.90 -23.54
N ALA A 42 2.06 12.87 -22.63
CA ALA A 42 3.46 13.17 -22.85
C ALA A 42 4.31 11.93 -23.19
N ILE A 43 3.71 10.75 -23.34
CA ILE A 43 4.37 9.59 -23.97
C ILE A 43 4.27 9.80 -25.47
N ASP A 44 5.41 9.97 -26.15
CA ASP A 44 5.45 10.07 -27.60
C ASP A 44 4.84 8.79 -28.21
N PRO A 45 3.74 8.87 -28.98
CA PRO A 45 3.14 7.68 -29.58
C PRO A 45 4.09 6.98 -30.55
N ASP A 46 5.08 7.69 -31.09
CA ASP A 46 6.12 7.14 -31.96
C ASP A 46 7.31 6.57 -31.16
N ASP A 47 7.47 6.94 -29.89
CA ASP A 47 8.48 6.41 -28.97
C ASP A 47 7.97 6.28 -27.52
N PRO A 48 7.26 5.18 -27.19
CA PRO A 48 6.69 4.97 -25.87
C PRO A 48 7.72 4.77 -24.76
N SER A 49 9.02 4.80 -25.08
CA SER A 49 10.11 4.71 -24.10
C SER A 49 10.47 6.06 -23.46
N TYR A 50 9.98 7.18 -24.02
CA TYR A 50 10.36 8.52 -23.58
C TYR A 50 9.17 9.36 -23.11
N CYS A 51 9.30 9.96 -21.92
CA CYS A 51 8.37 10.98 -21.42
C CYS A 51 8.89 12.38 -21.75
N VAL A 52 8.08 13.22 -22.41
CA VAL A 52 8.45 14.59 -22.82
C VAL A 52 8.91 15.47 -21.65
N HIS A 53 8.51 15.14 -20.41
CA HIS A 53 8.94 15.84 -19.20
C HIS A 53 10.45 15.71 -18.89
N ASP A 54 11.16 14.71 -19.45
CA ASP A 54 12.59 14.52 -19.21
C ASP A 54 13.47 15.58 -19.90
N ARG A 55 13.01 16.21 -20.99
CA ARG A 55 13.82 17.22 -21.74
C ARG A 55 14.09 18.50 -20.96
N GLN A 56 13.25 18.88 -20.00
CA GLN A 56 13.43 20.12 -19.23
C GLN A 56 14.19 19.91 -17.91
N CYS A 57 14.52 18.66 -17.58
CA CYS A 57 15.16 18.27 -16.32
C CYS A 57 16.52 17.60 -16.53
N GLU A 58 17.27 18.02 -17.55
CA GLU A 58 18.68 17.65 -17.70
C GLU A 58 19.44 18.11 -16.45
N VAL A 59 19.64 17.19 -15.51
CA VAL A 59 20.84 17.25 -14.67
C VAL A 59 21.98 17.09 -15.66
N PRO A 60 22.90 18.06 -15.79
CA PRO A 60 24.04 17.86 -16.65
C PRO A 60 24.74 16.60 -16.13
N VAL A 61 24.80 15.54 -16.93
CA VAL A 61 25.56 14.32 -16.60
C VAL A 61 26.97 14.70 -16.18
N ASP A 62 27.51 15.76 -16.80
CA ASP A 62 28.73 16.47 -16.45
C ASP A 62 28.87 16.79 -14.96
N TYR A 63 27.77 17.16 -14.30
CA TYR A 63 27.76 17.53 -12.90
C TYR A 63 27.91 16.29 -12.00
N ILE A 64 27.17 15.21 -12.29
CA ILE A 64 27.37 13.91 -11.61
C ILE A 64 28.80 13.42 -11.84
N VAL A 65 29.26 13.41 -13.09
CA VAL A 65 30.62 13.01 -13.49
C VAL A 65 31.67 13.83 -12.74
N SER A 66 31.49 15.15 -12.64
CA SER A 66 32.41 16.03 -11.90
C SER A 66 32.44 15.70 -10.40
N SER A 67 31.29 15.40 -9.80
CA SER A 67 31.17 15.07 -8.37
C SER A 67 31.87 13.75 -8.01
N ILE A 68 31.77 12.75 -8.89
CA ILE A 68 32.34 11.41 -8.65
C ILE A 68 33.81 11.33 -9.06
N ARG A 69 34.32 12.25 -9.88
CA ARG A 69 35.67 12.21 -10.47
C ARG A 69 36.80 12.02 -9.46
N LYS A 70 36.69 12.63 -8.29
CA LYS A 70 37.70 12.48 -7.21
C LYS A 70 37.72 11.06 -6.62
N HIS A 71 36.61 10.34 -6.72
CA HIS A 71 36.46 8.99 -6.22
C HIS A 71 36.76 7.93 -7.28
N THR A 72 36.57 8.22 -8.57
CA THR A 72 36.91 7.28 -9.65
C THR A 72 38.42 7.04 -9.80
N LEU A 73 39.24 7.94 -9.28
CA LEU A 73 40.70 7.81 -9.22
C LEU A 73 41.22 7.29 -7.87
N SER A 74 40.33 7.10 -6.89
CA SER A 74 40.71 6.76 -5.52
C SER A 74 40.54 5.26 -5.25
N MET A 75 41.45 4.71 -4.45
CA MET A 75 41.30 3.37 -3.87
C MET A 75 40.51 3.37 -2.56
N HIS A 76 40.08 4.54 -2.08
CA HIS A 76 39.22 4.63 -0.90
C HIS A 76 37.75 4.40 -1.25
N LYS A 77 36.99 3.86 -0.29
CA LYS A 77 35.55 3.69 -0.41
C LYS A 77 34.89 5.04 -0.74
N PRO A 78 34.13 5.16 -1.84
CA PRO A 78 33.40 6.39 -2.11
C PRO A 78 32.31 6.61 -1.02
N PRO A 79 31.99 7.86 -0.68
CA PRO A 79 31.02 8.21 0.36
C PRO A 79 29.58 8.13 -0.16
N TYR A 80 29.27 7.11 -0.98
CA TYR A 80 27.96 6.90 -1.57
C TYR A 80 27.38 5.57 -1.09
N THR A 81 26.06 5.55 -0.88
CA THR A 81 25.30 4.34 -0.60
C THR A 81 25.15 3.49 -1.86
N GLY A 82 24.79 2.20 -1.71
CA GLY A 82 24.51 1.32 -2.85
C GLY A 82 23.43 1.86 -3.77
N GLY A 83 22.39 2.50 -3.21
CA GLY A 83 21.33 3.15 -3.98
C GLY A 83 21.82 4.33 -4.81
N GLU A 84 22.64 5.20 -4.22
CA GLU A 84 23.18 6.37 -4.94
C GLU A 84 24.06 5.93 -6.10
N LEU A 85 24.87 4.88 -5.90
CA LEU A 85 25.70 4.32 -6.95
C LEU A 85 24.89 3.73 -8.11
N VAL A 86 23.77 3.06 -7.81
CA VAL A 86 22.85 2.52 -8.84
C VAL A 86 22.22 3.64 -9.64
N VAL A 87 21.72 4.68 -8.96
CA VAL A 87 21.09 5.83 -9.62
C VAL A 87 22.13 6.59 -10.47
N MET A 88 23.35 6.80 -9.96
CA MET A 88 24.45 7.40 -10.73
C MET A 88 24.81 6.55 -11.95
N ALA A 89 24.83 5.22 -11.83
CA ALA A 89 25.12 4.34 -12.94
C ALA A 89 24.16 4.57 -14.11
N TRP A 90 22.87 4.75 -13.83
CA TRP A 90 21.87 5.01 -14.85
C TRP A 90 21.98 6.38 -15.48
N PHE A 91 22.21 7.43 -14.69
CA PHE A 91 22.39 8.77 -15.26
C PHE A 91 23.64 8.88 -16.15
N CYS A 92 24.67 8.10 -15.84
CA CYS A 92 25.94 8.16 -16.56
C CYS A 92 26.08 7.09 -17.66
N ASP A 93 25.09 6.21 -17.83
CA ASP A 93 25.07 5.29 -18.95
C ASP A 93 24.47 5.97 -20.19
N ALA A 94 25.16 5.85 -21.32
CA ALA A 94 24.82 6.58 -22.53
C ALA A 94 23.55 6.06 -23.20
N ASP A 95 23.22 4.78 -22.97
CA ASP A 95 22.17 4.09 -23.71
C ASP A 95 20.76 4.31 -23.12
N GLN A 96 20.65 4.86 -21.89
CA GLN A 96 19.40 5.09 -21.11
C GLN A 96 18.37 3.93 -21.10
N ALA A 97 18.75 2.76 -21.60
CA ALA A 97 17.91 1.59 -21.68
C ALA A 97 17.67 1.00 -20.28
N PRO A 98 16.55 0.30 -20.04
CA PRO A 98 16.33 -0.42 -18.79
C PRO A 98 17.54 -1.30 -18.46
N HIS A 99 18.18 -1.02 -17.33
CA HIS A 99 19.41 -1.71 -16.99
C HIS A 99 19.10 -2.98 -16.23
N ALA A 100 19.68 -4.08 -16.69
CA ALA A 100 19.84 -5.26 -15.86
C ALA A 100 20.65 -4.88 -14.60
N ARG A 101 20.37 -5.55 -13.48
CA ARG A 101 21.08 -5.32 -12.21
C ARG A 101 22.60 -5.48 -12.38
N GLU A 102 23.00 -6.41 -13.24
CA GLU A 102 24.37 -6.71 -13.61
C GLU A 102 25.05 -5.53 -14.33
N SER A 103 24.31 -4.76 -15.13
CA SER A 103 24.85 -3.60 -15.86
C SER A 103 25.22 -2.47 -14.90
N ALA A 104 24.33 -2.13 -13.96
CA ALA A 104 24.64 -1.14 -12.93
C ALA A 104 25.81 -1.59 -12.04
N PHE A 105 25.83 -2.87 -11.64
CA PHE A 105 26.96 -3.41 -10.87
C PHE A 105 28.27 -3.34 -11.65
N LYS A 106 28.26 -3.71 -12.94
CA LYS A 106 29.43 -3.60 -13.81
C LYS A 106 29.92 -2.16 -13.92
N TRP A 107 29.02 -1.21 -14.16
CA TRP A 107 29.35 0.21 -14.20
C TRP A 107 30.04 0.65 -12.90
N ILE A 108 29.55 0.23 -11.73
CA ILE A 108 30.16 0.57 -10.44
C ILE A 108 31.61 0.03 -10.35
N LEU A 109 31.85 -1.21 -10.81
CA LEU A 109 33.21 -1.79 -10.84
C LEU A 109 34.14 -1.09 -11.84
N ASP A 110 33.59 -0.59 -12.94
CA ASP A 110 34.32 0.11 -13.98
C ASP A 110 34.70 1.54 -13.53
N GLN A 111 33.81 2.22 -12.81
CA GLN A 111 34.05 3.59 -12.35
C GLN A 111 34.84 3.69 -11.05
N PHE A 112 34.69 2.75 -10.10
CA PHE A 112 35.26 2.89 -8.75
C PHE A 112 36.29 1.79 -8.43
N PRO A 113 37.60 2.10 -8.48
CA PRO A 113 38.68 1.13 -8.23
C PRO A 113 38.58 0.39 -6.90
N TYR A 114 38.07 1.06 -5.85
CA TYR A 114 37.81 0.44 -4.56
C TYR A 114 36.92 -0.81 -4.68
N TYR A 115 35.77 -0.72 -5.35
CA TYR A 115 34.85 -1.85 -5.47
C TYR A 115 35.41 -2.96 -6.38
N ARG A 116 36.20 -2.59 -7.40
CA ARG A 116 36.94 -3.55 -8.22
C ARG A 116 37.94 -4.37 -7.39
N MET A 117 38.69 -3.71 -6.51
CA MET A 117 39.62 -4.35 -5.59
C MET A 117 38.88 -5.29 -4.63
N VAL A 118 37.78 -4.83 -4.00
CA VAL A 118 36.96 -5.65 -3.11
C VAL A 118 36.42 -6.89 -3.83
N ASN A 119 35.92 -6.74 -5.05
CA ASN A 119 35.45 -7.86 -5.87
C ASN A 119 36.57 -8.86 -6.16
N ALA A 120 37.77 -8.40 -6.51
CA ALA A 120 38.92 -9.27 -6.77
C ALA A 120 39.33 -10.08 -5.53
N ILE A 121 39.34 -9.46 -4.35
CA ILE A 121 39.64 -10.13 -3.07
C ILE A 121 38.58 -11.18 -2.73
N LEU A 122 37.30 -10.86 -2.90
CA LEU A 122 36.23 -11.81 -2.62
C LEU A 122 36.25 -13.01 -3.59
N ARG A 123 36.55 -12.78 -4.87
CA ARG A 123 36.71 -13.85 -5.86
C ARG A 123 37.89 -14.77 -5.54
N SER A 124 39.02 -14.23 -5.10
CA SER A 124 40.19 -15.05 -4.74
C SER A 124 39.98 -15.82 -3.44
N ALA A 125 39.32 -15.22 -2.44
CA ALA A 125 39.10 -15.84 -1.14
C ALA A 125 38.01 -16.91 -1.14
N GLN A 126 36.93 -16.74 -1.91
CA GLN A 126 35.74 -17.60 -1.81
C GLN A 126 35.58 -18.58 -2.97
N GLY A 127 36.46 -18.56 -3.98
CA GLY A 127 36.34 -19.42 -5.17
C GLY A 127 35.04 -19.20 -5.96
N LEU A 128 34.32 -18.10 -5.70
CA LEU A 128 33.05 -17.80 -6.35
C LEU A 128 33.31 -17.34 -7.79
N THR A 129 32.69 -18.04 -8.73
CA THR A 129 32.72 -17.67 -10.15
C THR A 129 31.93 -16.41 -10.43
N HIS A 130 30.91 -16.11 -9.60
CA HIS A 130 30.08 -14.92 -9.64
C HIS A 130 30.06 -14.27 -8.25
N GLY A 131 30.71 -13.11 -8.10
CA GLY A 131 30.67 -12.38 -6.84
C GLY A 131 29.23 -11.98 -6.51
N ARG A 132 28.76 -12.30 -5.30
CA ARG A 132 27.50 -11.75 -4.80
C ARG A 132 27.65 -10.24 -4.74
N ALA A 133 26.99 -9.53 -5.64
CA ALA A 133 27.14 -8.09 -5.80
C ALA A 133 26.88 -7.33 -4.49
N GLU A 134 26.03 -7.87 -3.62
CA GLU A 134 25.77 -7.34 -2.27
C GLU A 134 27.00 -7.32 -1.36
N LEU A 135 27.89 -8.31 -1.47
CA LEU A 135 29.11 -8.39 -0.66
C LEU A 135 30.14 -7.36 -1.12
N VAL A 136 30.10 -6.98 -2.39
CA VAL A 136 31.03 -5.99 -2.97
C VAL A 136 30.54 -4.58 -2.70
N VAL A 137 29.25 -4.32 -2.93
CA VAL A 137 28.61 -3.01 -2.74
C VAL A 137 27.53 -3.15 -1.67
N PRO A 138 27.82 -2.80 -0.40
CA PRO A 138 26.82 -2.84 0.66
C PRO A 138 25.61 -1.95 0.33
N GLY A 139 24.40 -2.45 0.56
CA GLY A 139 23.16 -1.72 0.27
C GLY A 139 22.64 -1.88 -1.17
N LEU A 140 23.30 -2.70 -2.00
CA LEU A 140 22.94 -2.85 -3.41
C LEU A 140 21.63 -3.64 -3.59
N SER A 141 21.38 -4.71 -2.80
CA SER A 141 20.10 -5.44 -2.89
C SER A 141 18.94 -4.62 -2.38
N GLU A 142 19.17 -3.92 -1.27
CA GLU A 142 18.22 -3.02 -0.62
C GLU A 142 17.79 -1.92 -1.60
N ALA A 143 18.71 -1.46 -2.47
CA ALA A 143 18.40 -0.49 -3.52
C ALA A 143 17.36 -0.97 -4.54
N TYR A 144 17.30 -2.26 -4.82
CA TYR A 144 16.31 -2.83 -5.74
C TYR A 144 15.05 -3.35 -5.02
N ALA A 145 15.13 -3.55 -3.70
CA ALA A 145 14.02 -4.08 -2.89
C ALA A 145 13.10 -2.98 -2.34
N GLU A 146 13.61 -1.78 -2.11
CA GLU A 146 12.82 -0.66 -1.58
C GLU A 146 11.94 -0.03 -2.67
N SER A 147 10.63 -0.25 -2.58
CA SER A 147 9.60 0.35 -3.44
C SER A 147 9.51 1.88 -3.34
N ASP A 148 10.05 2.46 -2.27
CA ASP A 148 10.01 3.91 -2.01
C ASP A 148 11.13 4.68 -2.72
N ARG A 149 12.04 3.98 -3.40
CA ARG A 149 13.09 4.64 -4.19
C ARG A 149 12.55 5.03 -5.55
N SER A 150 13.21 6.00 -6.16
CA SER A 150 13.05 6.45 -7.56
C SER A 150 13.23 5.35 -8.62
N ILE A 151 13.37 4.08 -8.22
CA ILE A 151 13.69 2.93 -9.04
C ILE A 151 12.40 2.23 -9.45
N ALA A 152 12.01 2.40 -10.70
CA ALA A 152 10.96 1.65 -11.36
C ALA A 152 11.48 0.27 -11.80
N THR A 153 10.63 -0.75 -11.70
CA THR A 153 10.88 -2.05 -12.34
C THR A 153 10.28 -2.04 -13.75
N VAL A 154 11.04 -2.52 -14.74
CA VAL A 154 10.58 -2.61 -16.13
C VAL A 154 10.28 -4.06 -16.46
N LYS A 155 9.07 -4.30 -17.01
CA LYS A 155 8.61 -5.61 -17.44
C LYS A 155 8.22 -5.57 -18.92
N ARG A 156 8.31 -6.72 -19.61
CA ARG A 156 7.74 -6.87 -20.96
C ARG A 156 6.23 -6.80 -20.86
N THR A 157 5.62 -6.11 -21.80
CA THR A 157 4.17 -6.06 -21.93
C THR A 157 3.60 -7.48 -22.03
N GLY A 158 2.65 -7.82 -21.15
CA GLY A 158 2.00 -9.13 -21.12
C GLY A 158 2.68 -10.22 -20.27
N GLU A 159 3.85 -9.97 -19.68
CA GLU A 159 4.45 -10.92 -18.72
C GLU A 159 3.76 -10.88 -17.35
N LYS A 160 3.52 -12.07 -16.77
CA LYS A 160 2.93 -12.20 -15.43
C LYS A 160 3.90 -11.66 -14.36
N TRP A 161 3.34 -11.16 -13.26
CA TRP A 161 4.10 -10.60 -12.12
C TRP A 161 5.15 -11.52 -11.51
N GLN A 162 5.05 -12.82 -11.75
CA GLN A 162 5.95 -13.86 -11.22
C GLN A 162 7.30 -13.93 -11.92
N ASN A 163 7.46 -13.31 -13.09
CA ASN A 163 8.75 -13.25 -13.77
C ASN A 163 9.65 -12.17 -13.15
N PRO A 164 10.98 -12.42 -13.06
CA PRO A 164 11.93 -11.40 -12.66
C PRO A 164 11.85 -10.21 -13.62
N PRO A 165 11.98 -8.97 -13.12
CA PRO A 165 11.97 -7.78 -13.97
C PRO A 165 13.12 -7.85 -14.98
N ILE A 166 12.85 -7.36 -16.19
CA ILE A 166 13.81 -7.39 -17.31
C ILE A 166 14.91 -6.35 -17.08
N GLY A 167 14.56 -5.27 -16.39
CA GLY A 167 15.50 -4.26 -15.98
C GLY A 167 14.87 -3.34 -14.94
N TYR A 168 15.68 -2.36 -14.57
CA TYR A 168 15.32 -1.30 -13.66
C TYR A 168 15.60 0.03 -14.34
N SER A 169 14.81 1.05 -14.03
CA SER A 169 14.98 2.40 -14.55
C SER A 169 14.62 3.42 -13.47
N THR A 170 15.10 4.65 -13.59
CA THR A 170 14.66 5.79 -12.77
C THR A 170 14.24 6.91 -13.70
N CYS A 171 13.20 7.66 -13.36
CA CYS A 171 12.96 8.95 -14.00
C CYS A 171 14.06 9.95 -13.58
N LEU A 172 14.40 10.91 -14.43
CA LEU A 172 15.47 11.87 -14.17
C LEU A 172 15.17 12.73 -12.92
N VAL A 173 13.93 13.18 -12.74
CA VAL A 173 13.56 14.07 -11.62
C VAL A 173 13.67 13.37 -10.25
N PRO A 174 13.05 12.20 -10.01
CA PRO A 174 13.23 11.45 -8.77
C PRO A 174 14.68 11.03 -8.54
N GLY A 175 15.41 10.64 -9.58
CA GLY A 175 16.83 10.29 -9.46
C GLY A 175 17.69 11.49 -9.03
N ARG A 176 17.42 12.68 -9.57
CA ARG A 176 18.07 13.92 -9.15
C ARG A 176 17.80 14.25 -7.69
N VAL A 177 16.55 14.14 -7.25
CA VAL A 177 16.17 14.40 -5.86
C VAL A 177 16.88 13.42 -4.94
N TYR A 178 16.95 12.15 -5.33
CA TYR A 178 17.66 11.10 -4.60
C TYR A 178 19.16 11.38 -4.48
N LEU A 179 19.79 11.84 -5.57
CA LEU A 179 21.22 12.19 -5.59
C LEU A 179 21.53 13.58 -5.03
N ARG A 180 20.53 14.38 -4.65
CA ARG A 180 20.68 15.79 -4.29
C ARG A 180 21.73 16.02 -3.21
N SER A 181 21.80 15.16 -2.19
CA SER A 181 22.78 15.28 -1.10
C SER A 181 24.22 15.05 -1.53
N SER A 182 24.41 14.27 -2.59
CA SER A 182 25.72 13.80 -3.06
C SER A 182 26.24 14.59 -4.25
N VAL A 183 25.32 15.13 -5.04
CA VAL A 183 25.62 15.77 -6.31
C VAL A 183 25.58 17.29 -6.14
N GLU A 184 24.47 17.90 -5.69
CA GLU A 184 24.40 19.37 -5.58
C GLU A 184 25.46 19.89 -4.59
N PRO A 185 26.10 21.06 -4.86
CA PRO A 185 27.06 21.62 -3.93
C PRO A 185 26.34 21.79 -2.59
N THR A 186 27.07 21.95 -1.49
CA THR A 186 26.46 22.38 -0.22
C THR A 186 25.93 23.82 -0.36
N ILE A 187 24.96 24.04 -1.25
CA ILE A 187 24.06 25.19 -1.27
C ILE A 187 23.62 25.27 0.17
N LYS A 188 23.93 26.39 0.83
CA LYS A 188 23.54 26.64 2.21
C LYS A 188 22.06 26.28 2.30
N ARG A 189 21.77 25.15 2.93
CA ARG A 189 20.43 24.57 2.93
C ARG A 189 19.56 25.55 3.68
N VAL A 190 18.89 26.44 2.96
CA VAL A 190 17.77 27.16 3.53
C VAL A 190 16.75 26.07 3.85
N PRO A 191 16.37 25.88 5.12
CA PRO A 191 15.40 24.87 5.48
C PRO A 191 14.16 25.07 4.60
N PHE A 192 13.72 23.99 3.95
CA PHE A 192 12.50 24.05 3.17
C PHE A 192 11.35 24.38 4.12
N ARG A 193 10.73 25.54 3.91
CA ARG A 193 9.62 26.01 4.74
C ARG A 193 8.34 25.36 4.22
N PHE A 194 8.07 24.14 4.67
CA PHE A 194 6.90 23.38 4.24
C PHE A 194 5.58 24.14 4.43
N LEU A 195 5.48 24.96 5.48
CA LEU A 195 4.29 25.79 5.74
C LEU A 195 4.14 26.99 4.78
N ASP A 196 5.18 27.34 4.02
CA ASP A 196 5.11 28.39 3.00
C ASP A 196 4.53 27.86 1.68
N LEU A 197 4.36 26.54 1.53
CA LEU A 197 3.61 25.96 0.41
C LEU A 197 2.13 26.40 0.46
N PRO A 198 1.44 26.57 -0.67
CA PRO A 198 -0.01 26.71 -0.68
C PRO A 198 -0.72 25.54 0.02
N PRO A 199 -1.87 25.76 0.68
CA PRO A 199 -2.62 24.69 1.35
C PRO A 199 -2.85 23.47 0.46
N GLU A 200 -3.17 23.67 -0.81
CA GLU A 200 -3.47 22.62 -1.80
C GLU A 200 -2.28 21.68 -1.99
N MET A 201 -1.06 22.23 -2.06
CA MET A 201 0.15 21.43 -2.17
C MET A 201 0.47 20.68 -0.88
N ARG A 202 0.22 21.30 0.29
CA ARG A 202 0.39 20.60 1.57
C ARG A 202 -0.58 19.43 1.68
N LEU A 203 -1.83 19.62 1.26
CA LEU A 203 -2.84 18.57 1.21
C LEU A 203 -2.44 17.41 0.29
N ALA A 204 -1.89 17.70 -0.89
CA ALA A 204 -1.37 16.67 -1.79
C ALA A 204 -0.20 15.87 -1.17
N VAL A 205 0.65 16.54 -0.38
CA VAL A 205 1.70 15.83 0.37
C VAL A 205 1.08 14.99 1.49
N TYR A 206 0.09 15.50 2.22
CA TYR A 206 -0.57 14.74 3.28
C TYR A 206 -1.31 13.52 2.74
N SER A 207 -2.02 13.64 1.62
CA SER A 207 -2.71 12.50 1.03
C SER A 207 -1.72 11.40 0.68
N ARG A 208 -0.56 11.76 0.12
CA ARG A 208 0.47 10.77 -0.24
C ARG A 208 1.16 10.13 0.97
N LEU A 209 1.38 10.89 2.04
CA LEU A 209 2.08 10.39 3.24
C LEU A 209 1.15 9.63 4.19
N PHE A 210 -0.08 10.12 4.37
CA PHE A 210 -0.95 9.67 5.45
C PHE A 210 -2.07 8.75 5.00
N ILE A 211 -2.42 8.73 3.70
CA ILE A 211 -3.44 7.82 3.18
C ILE A 211 -2.74 6.58 2.65
N GLN A 212 -2.99 5.46 3.32
CA GLN A 212 -2.52 4.17 2.86
C GLN A 212 -3.46 3.65 1.79
N GLU A 213 -2.88 3.03 0.77
CA GLU A 213 -3.65 2.26 -0.19
C GLU A 213 -4.41 1.14 0.56
N LYS A 214 -5.65 0.85 0.13
CA LYS A 214 -6.51 -0.16 0.77
C LYS A 214 -5.73 -1.48 0.90
N PRO A 215 -5.89 -2.27 1.99
CA PRO A 215 -7.03 -2.29 2.94
C PRO A 215 -7.03 -1.38 4.20
N GLY A 216 -6.10 -0.42 4.37
CA GLY A 216 -6.13 0.53 5.50
C GLY A 216 -5.22 0.11 6.67
N PHE A 217 -5.62 0.37 7.93
CA PHE A 217 -4.85 0.07 9.13
C PHE A 217 -5.52 -0.97 10.02
N ILE A 218 -4.73 -1.88 10.60
CA ILE A 218 -5.11 -2.69 11.75
C ILE A 218 -4.63 -1.96 13.01
N ALA A 219 -5.55 -1.66 13.92
CA ALA A 219 -5.28 -0.99 15.18
C ALA A 219 -5.39 -1.99 16.34
N THR A 220 -4.28 -2.18 17.08
CA THR A 220 -4.23 -3.06 18.26
C THR A 220 -3.39 -2.43 19.36
N THR A 221 -3.58 -2.84 20.61
CA THR A 221 -2.71 -2.41 21.73
C THR A 221 -1.55 -3.37 22.01
N GLY A 222 -1.49 -4.49 21.29
CA GLY A 222 -0.37 -5.44 21.35
C GLY A 222 -0.11 -6.05 22.72
N GLY A 223 -1.07 -5.95 23.66
CA GLY A 223 -0.91 -6.36 25.05
C GLY A 223 0.15 -5.57 25.82
N ASP A 224 0.67 -4.47 25.26
CA ASP A 224 1.68 -3.64 25.90
C ASP A 224 1.05 -2.89 27.10
N PRO A 225 1.54 -3.05 28.34
CA PRO A 225 1.04 -2.31 29.49
C PRO A 225 1.27 -0.79 29.36
N PHE A 226 2.27 -0.37 28.59
CA PHE A 226 2.49 1.05 28.24
C PHE A 226 1.54 1.50 27.12
N GLY A 227 0.98 0.53 26.40
CA GLY A 227 -0.09 0.62 25.42
C GLY A 227 0.18 1.60 24.30
N VAL A 228 1.33 1.38 23.67
CA VAL A 228 1.62 1.92 22.36
C VAL A 228 0.55 1.41 21.39
N LEU A 229 -0.14 2.34 20.74
CA LEU A 229 -1.06 2.04 19.65
C LEU A 229 -0.26 1.44 18.49
N LEU A 230 -0.46 0.16 18.21
CA LEU A 230 0.13 -0.50 17.05
C LEU A 230 -0.81 -0.34 15.87
N LEU A 231 -0.48 0.61 15.00
CA LEU A 231 -1.07 0.72 13.67
C LEU A 231 -0.21 -0.05 12.68
N ARG A 232 -0.82 -0.99 11.97
CA ARG A 232 -0.17 -1.75 10.90
C ARG A 232 -0.94 -1.54 9.61
N PRO A 233 -0.30 -1.12 8.51
CA PRO A 233 -0.89 -1.23 7.19
C PRO A 233 -1.40 -2.66 7.01
N CYS A 234 -2.67 -2.77 6.66
CA CYS A 234 -3.28 -4.01 6.28
C CYS A 234 -2.67 -4.31 4.90
N GLY A 235 -1.71 -5.23 4.80
CA GLY A 235 -1.18 -5.62 3.50
C GLY A 235 -2.26 -6.33 2.66
N GLU A 236 -1.98 -6.62 1.39
CA GLU A 236 -2.85 -7.45 0.52
C GLU A 236 -3.08 -8.88 1.07
N LEU A 237 -2.43 -9.24 2.18
CA LEU A 237 -2.57 -10.50 2.89
C LEU A 237 -3.96 -10.63 3.53
N ASN A 238 -4.86 -11.21 2.74
CA ASN A 238 -6.08 -11.94 3.08
C ASN A 238 -6.90 -11.43 4.28
N ARG A 239 -8.10 -10.95 3.94
CA ARG A 239 -9.19 -10.54 4.85
C ARG A 239 -9.50 -11.52 5.99
N TYR A 240 -9.08 -12.78 5.92
CA TYR A 240 -9.55 -13.89 6.76
C TYR A 240 -8.51 -14.51 7.70
N ASN A 241 -7.26 -13.99 7.78
CA ASN A 241 -6.21 -14.69 8.53
C ASN A 241 -5.48 -13.85 9.60
N ILE A 242 -6.21 -12.99 10.32
CA ILE A 242 -5.67 -12.26 11.47
C ILE A 242 -5.33 -13.22 12.62
N GLU A 243 -6.10 -14.31 12.78
CA GLU A 243 -5.92 -15.24 13.90
C GLU A 243 -4.87 -16.32 13.63
N SER A 244 -4.59 -16.67 12.37
CA SER A 244 -3.66 -17.77 12.03
C SER A 244 -2.23 -17.34 11.69
N GLN A 245 -1.95 -16.03 11.55
CA GLN A 245 -0.57 -15.54 11.65
C GLN A 245 -0.27 -15.23 13.11
N GLU A 246 -0.05 -16.31 13.83
CA GLU A 246 0.40 -16.35 15.21
C GLU A 246 1.45 -15.26 15.50
N LEU A 247 1.41 -14.78 16.73
CA LEU A 247 2.36 -13.90 17.43
C LEU A 247 3.86 -14.17 17.22
N GLY A 248 4.27 -15.21 16.48
CA GLY A 248 5.64 -15.50 16.12
C GLY A 248 6.02 -14.92 14.75
N THR A 249 6.96 -13.98 14.73
CA THR A 249 7.83 -13.63 13.58
C THR A 249 7.28 -12.81 12.42
N GLY A 250 5.97 -12.77 12.15
CA GLY A 250 5.38 -11.96 11.08
C GLY A 250 5.09 -10.50 11.46
N LEU A 251 5.76 -9.94 12.49
CA LEU A 251 5.68 -8.51 12.77
C LEU A 251 6.13 -7.79 11.50
N GLY A 252 5.19 -7.21 10.74
CA GLY A 252 5.49 -6.44 9.53
C GLY A 252 6.73 -5.59 9.75
N SER A 253 7.63 -5.56 8.75
CA SER A 253 9.05 -5.26 8.95
C SER A 253 9.23 -4.11 9.96
N PRO A 254 10.17 -4.22 10.92
CA PRO A 254 10.42 -3.16 11.90
C PRO A 254 10.52 -1.77 11.27
N GLU A 255 10.96 -1.72 10.02
CA GLU A 255 11.01 -0.55 9.13
C GLU A 255 9.64 0.09 8.89
N MET A 256 8.60 -0.65 8.48
CA MET A 256 7.28 -0.08 8.16
C MET A 256 6.61 0.58 9.39
N ARG A 257 6.82 0.04 10.59
CA ARG A 257 6.34 0.67 11.84
C ARG A 257 7.07 1.96 12.16
N GLN A 258 8.38 2.00 11.90
CA GLN A 258 9.17 3.20 12.08
C GLN A 258 8.74 4.28 11.10
N THR A 259 8.35 3.91 9.87
CA THR A 259 7.85 4.85 8.87
C THR A 259 6.58 5.55 9.34
N LEU A 260 5.53 4.81 9.71
CA LEU A 260 4.27 5.41 10.15
C LEU A 260 4.41 6.24 11.44
N ALA A 261 5.21 5.77 12.39
CA ALA A 261 5.48 6.53 13.61
C ALA A 261 6.22 7.84 13.32
N ARG A 262 7.18 7.82 12.38
CA ARG A 262 7.89 9.03 11.92
C ARG A 262 6.96 9.97 11.17
N GLU A 263 6.09 9.46 10.31
CA GLU A 263 5.08 10.23 9.59
C GLU A 263 4.12 10.92 10.55
N LEU A 264 3.55 10.19 11.51
CA LEU A 264 2.67 10.77 12.53
C LEU A 264 3.41 11.73 13.48
N ALA A 265 4.71 11.53 13.70
CA ALA A 265 5.52 12.51 14.45
C ALA A 265 5.59 13.86 13.72
N LEU A 266 5.51 13.90 12.39
CA LEU A 266 5.46 15.16 11.64
C LEU A 266 4.23 15.99 12.01
N SER A 267 3.08 15.34 12.24
CA SER A 267 1.85 16.05 12.64
C SER A 267 1.97 16.69 14.02
N GLN A 268 2.90 16.21 14.88
CA GLN A 268 3.11 16.73 16.23
C GLN A 268 4.05 17.94 16.28
N THR A 269 4.72 18.28 15.17
CA THR A 269 5.73 19.36 15.14
C THR A 269 5.12 20.76 15.26
N CYS A 270 3.89 20.97 14.78
CA CYS A 270 3.18 22.24 14.83
C CYS A 270 1.66 22.05 14.90
N LYS A 271 0.96 22.92 15.64
CA LYS A 271 -0.51 22.89 15.76
C LYS A 271 -1.23 23.00 14.42
N GLN A 272 -0.69 23.79 13.49
CA GLN A 272 -1.27 23.93 12.16
C GLN A 272 -1.20 22.61 11.39
N LEU A 273 -0.02 21.98 11.33
CA LEU A 273 0.16 20.67 10.68
C LEU A 273 -0.73 19.61 11.33
N CYS A 274 -0.82 19.60 12.66
CA CYS A 274 -1.73 18.72 13.38
C CYS A 274 -3.19 18.90 12.92
N GLY A 275 -3.67 20.14 12.89
CA GLY A 275 -5.04 20.46 12.45
C GLY A 275 -5.31 20.11 10.98
N GLU A 276 -4.30 20.22 10.12
CA GLU A 276 -4.42 19.88 8.70
C GLU A 276 -4.33 18.38 8.44
N VAL A 277 -3.44 17.64 9.12
CA VAL A 277 -3.15 16.22 8.85
C VAL A 277 -4.20 15.27 9.44
N LEU A 278 -4.64 15.52 10.67
CA LEU A 278 -5.48 14.57 11.40
C LEU A 278 -6.80 14.22 10.71
N PRO A 279 -7.53 15.18 10.09
CA PRO A 279 -8.74 14.86 9.33
C PRO A 279 -8.48 13.93 8.15
N TYR A 280 -7.32 14.00 7.51
CA TYR A 280 -6.97 13.12 6.39
C TYR A 280 -6.56 11.75 6.88
N PHE A 281 -5.67 11.70 7.88
CA PHE A 281 -5.20 10.44 8.44
C PHE A 281 -6.36 9.60 9.02
N TYR A 282 -7.16 10.18 9.91
CA TYR A 282 -8.26 9.44 10.54
C TYR A 282 -9.53 9.36 9.65
N GLY A 283 -9.70 10.31 8.73
CA GLY A 283 -10.93 10.46 7.95
C GLY A 283 -10.90 9.90 6.53
N GLU A 284 -9.74 9.54 5.99
CA GLU A 284 -9.64 8.86 4.69
C GLU A 284 -9.09 7.44 4.78
N ASN A 285 -8.48 7.05 5.91
CA ASN A 285 -8.07 5.67 6.13
C ASN A 285 -9.14 4.84 6.82
N ARG A 286 -9.17 3.57 6.45
CA ARG A 286 -9.97 2.54 7.12
C ARG A 286 -9.23 2.00 8.33
N PHE A 287 -9.89 1.95 9.50
CA PHE A 287 -9.34 1.37 10.73
C PHE A 287 -10.06 0.07 11.07
N ARG A 288 -9.32 -1.04 11.04
CA ARG A 288 -9.78 -2.38 11.42
C ARG A 288 -9.34 -2.69 12.84
N PHE A 289 -10.28 -3.16 13.64
CA PHE A 289 -10.07 -3.62 15.00
C PHE A 289 -10.31 -5.12 15.05
N GLY A 290 -9.29 -5.88 15.45
CA GLY A 290 -9.35 -7.35 15.47
C GLY A 290 -10.24 -7.91 16.59
N SER A 291 -10.53 -7.08 17.60
CA SER A 291 -11.39 -7.43 18.72
C SER A 291 -12.11 -6.20 19.27
N LEU A 292 -13.13 -6.45 20.08
CA LEU A 292 -13.82 -5.41 20.85
C LEU A 292 -12.90 -4.75 21.89
N GLU A 293 -11.94 -5.50 22.44
CA GLU A 293 -10.94 -4.99 23.39
C GLU A 293 -9.99 -4.01 22.71
N ASP A 294 -9.44 -4.36 21.53
CA ASP A 294 -8.62 -3.44 20.74
C ASP A 294 -9.40 -2.17 20.41
N PHE A 295 -10.65 -2.32 19.97
CA PHE A 295 -11.50 -1.17 19.65
C PHE A 295 -11.73 -0.24 20.86
N GLU A 296 -12.08 -0.81 22.01
CA GLU A 296 -12.24 -0.08 23.26
C GLU A 296 -10.95 0.64 23.67
N ASP A 297 -9.85 -0.10 23.73
CA ASP A 297 -8.56 0.41 24.18
C ASP A 297 -8.07 1.57 23.30
N VAL A 298 -8.16 1.39 21.98
CA VAL A 298 -7.70 2.39 21.02
C VAL A 298 -8.54 3.65 21.13
N LEU A 299 -9.86 3.54 21.14
CA LEU A 299 -10.74 4.71 21.23
C LEU A 299 -10.61 5.44 22.58
N ASN A 300 -10.39 4.73 23.68
CA ASN A 300 -10.17 5.35 24.98
C ASN A 300 -8.82 6.09 25.07
N ARG A 301 -7.84 5.72 24.24
CA ARG A 301 -6.52 6.38 24.17
C ARG A 301 -6.52 7.56 23.19
N LEU A 302 -7.38 7.54 22.18
CA LEU A 302 -7.53 8.68 21.28
C LEU A 302 -8.10 9.87 22.04
N THR A 303 -7.53 11.05 21.77
CA THR A 303 -8.14 12.29 22.25
C THR A 303 -9.53 12.43 21.60
N PRO A 304 -10.51 13.04 22.28
CA PRO A 304 -11.84 13.23 21.69
C PRO A 304 -11.79 13.94 20.33
N SER A 305 -10.87 14.89 20.12
CA SER A 305 -10.68 15.55 18.84
C SER A 305 -10.24 14.58 17.74
N HIS A 306 -9.31 13.66 18.02
CA HIS A 306 -8.87 12.68 17.02
C HIS A 306 -9.98 11.69 16.68
N ALA A 307 -10.71 11.21 17.69
CA ALA A 307 -11.81 10.28 17.50
C ALA A 307 -12.91 10.85 16.58
N THR A 308 -13.17 12.17 16.63
CA THR A 308 -14.16 12.82 15.74
C THR A 308 -13.76 12.85 14.26
N HIS A 309 -12.52 12.49 13.93
CA HIS A 309 -12.08 12.37 12.55
C HIS A 309 -12.21 10.96 11.99
N LEU A 310 -12.46 9.94 12.82
CA LEU A 310 -12.64 8.57 12.35
C LEU A 310 -13.88 8.46 11.45
N SER A 311 -13.69 8.00 10.23
CA SER A 311 -14.77 7.94 9.23
C SER A 311 -15.05 6.54 8.69
N ASP A 312 -14.04 5.68 8.58
CA ASP A 312 -14.16 4.31 8.05
C ASP A 312 -13.61 3.32 9.08
N ILE A 313 -14.52 2.59 9.72
CA ILE A 313 -14.23 1.67 10.81
C ILE A 313 -14.71 0.28 10.45
N CYS A 314 -13.87 -0.71 10.72
CA CYS A 314 -14.19 -2.13 10.63
C CYS A 314 -13.95 -2.79 11.99
N LEU A 315 -15.02 -3.24 12.62
CA LEU A 315 -14.98 -3.88 13.92
C LEU A 315 -15.20 -5.38 13.74
N SER A 316 -14.18 -6.18 14.08
CA SER A 316 -14.37 -7.62 14.25
C SER A 316 -15.01 -7.86 15.61
N VAL A 317 -16.22 -8.37 15.60
CA VAL A 317 -16.83 -8.97 16.78
C VAL A 317 -16.16 -10.34 16.88
N THR A 318 -15.28 -10.43 17.86
CA THR A 318 -14.70 -11.67 18.36
C THR A 318 -14.85 -11.62 19.87
N SER A 319 -14.80 -12.79 20.52
CA SER A 319 -15.08 -12.92 21.95
C SER A 319 -14.37 -11.87 22.81
N CYS A 320 -15.12 -11.15 23.65
CA CYS A 320 -14.52 -10.38 24.76
C CYS A 320 -13.88 -11.38 25.74
N GLY A 321 -12.56 -11.57 25.66
CA GLY A 321 -11.85 -12.52 26.51
C GLY A 321 -11.85 -12.16 28.01
N ARG A 322 -12.27 -10.95 28.38
CA ARG A 322 -12.20 -10.43 29.75
C ARG A 322 -13.58 -10.19 30.35
N GLU A 323 -13.79 -10.65 31.59
CA GLU A 323 -15.02 -10.50 32.38
C GLU A 323 -15.48 -9.04 32.57
N ASN A 324 -14.60 -8.05 32.35
CA ASN A 324 -14.87 -6.62 32.50
C ASN A 324 -15.00 -5.85 31.17
N GLY A 325 -14.85 -6.51 30.02
CA GLY A 325 -14.64 -5.88 28.71
C GLY A 325 -15.85 -5.20 28.05
N CYS A 326 -16.98 -5.05 28.74
CA CYS A 326 -18.16 -4.37 28.17
C CYS A 326 -18.31 -2.90 28.59
N MET A 327 -17.66 -2.49 29.69
CA MET A 327 -17.89 -1.15 30.26
C MET A 327 -17.28 -0.05 29.40
N GLY A 328 -16.04 -0.20 28.92
CA GLY A 328 -15.46 0.83 28.06
C GLY A 328 -15.94 0.74 26.62
N LEU A 329 -16.41 -0.41 26.14
CA LEU A 329 -17.05 -0.54 24.83
C LEU A 329 -18.24 0.43 24.68
N SER A 330 -19.10 0.55 25.71
CA SER A 330 -20.22 1.50 25.66
C SER A 330 -19.73 2.94 25.51
N ARG A 331 -18.63 3.30 26.17
CA ARG A 331 -18.02 4.63 26.05
C ARG A 331 -17.41 4.83 24.67
N ALA A 332 -16.71 3.83 24.15
CA ALA A 332 -16.07 3.84 22.84
C ALA A 332 -17.12 4.00 21.72
N LEU A 333 -18.21 3.23 21.76
CA LEU A 333 -19.34 3.36 20.84
C LEU A 333 -20.05 4.72 20.98
N GLN A 334 -20.16 5.25 22.21
CA GLN A 334 -20.72 6.58 22.43
C GLN A 334 -19.84 7.69 21.83
N MET A 335 -18.51 7.54 21.84
CA MET A 335 -17.60 8.45 21.15
C MET A 335 -17.76 8.40 19.62
N LEU A 336 -17.98 7.22 19.04
CA LEU A 336 -18.31 7.13 17.61
C LEU A 336 -19.66 7.76 17.28
N ARG A 337 -20.64 7.63 18.17
CA ARG A 337 -21.96 8.24 17.98
C ARG A 337 -21.91 9.77 17.93
N THR A 338 -20.94 10.42 18.60
CA THR A 338 -20.76 11.87 18.52
C THR A 338 -20.01 12.32 17.28
N THR A 339 -19.48 11.38 16.49
CA THR A 339 -18.68 11.66 15.30
C THR A 339 -19.56 11.94 14.09
N LYS A 340 -19.68 13.22 13.72
CA LYS A 340 -20.55 13.70 12.62
C LYS A 340 -20.19 13.16 11.22
N LYS A 341 -19.05 12.48 11.07
CA LYS A 341 -18.44 12.14 9.77
C LYS A 341 -18.22 10.64 9.58
N LEU A 342 -18.97 9.79 10.27
CA LEU A 342 -18.84 8.33 10.10
C LEU A 342 -19.35 7.90 8.71
N LYS A 343 -18.44 7.80 7.73
CA LYS A 343 -18.73 7.41 6.34
C LYS A 343 -19.11 5.94 6.26
N ARG A 344 -18.33 5.05 6.90
CA ARG A 344 -18.50 3.60 6.84
C ARG A 344 -18.31 2.98 8.22
N PHE A 345 -19.25 2.13 8.60
CA PHE A 345 -19.15 1.29 9.78
C PHE A 345 -19.38 -0.16 9.36
N GLU A 346 -18.34 -0.97 9.41
CA GLU A 346 -18.37 -2.38 9.09
C GLU A 346 -18.27 -3.20 10.37
N VAL A 347 -19.17 -4.16 10.53
CA VAL A 347 -19.18 -5.10 11.65
C VAL A 347 -19.00 -6.50 11.08
N GLU A 348 -17.92 -7.15 11.45
CA GLU A 348 -17.55 -8.49 11.00
C GLU A 348 -17.83 -9.49 12.11
N PHE A 349 -18.67 -10.48 11.83
CA PHE A 349 -18.95 -11.60 12.72
C PHE A 349 -18.20 -12.83 12.23
N VAL A 350 -17.52 -13.54 13.13
CA VAL A 350 -16.87 -14.82 12.80
C VAL A 350 -17.91 -15.94 12.83
N GLU A 351 -17.80 -16.95 11.96
CA GLU A 351 -18.86 -17.95 11.70
C GLU A 351 -19.38 -18.68 12.95
N ASP A 352 -18.56 -18.84 13.98
CA ASP A 352 -18.98 -19.52 15.20
C ASP A 352 -19.82 -18.64 16.14
N GLU A 353 -19.83 -17.31 15.98
CA GLU A 353 -20.46 -16.41 16.95
C GLU A 353 -21.98 -16.55 17.04
N GLU A 354 -22.68 -16.86 15.94
CA GLU A 354 -24.12 -17.10 15.99
C GLU A 354 -24.45 -18.38 16.78
N LYS A 355 -23.61 -19.43 16.67
CA LYS A 355 -23.74 -20.62 17.51
C LYS A 355 -23.53 -20.26 18.97
N MET A 356 -22.51 -19.45 19.27
CA MET A 356 -22.21 -19.00 20.63
C MET A 356 -23.33 -18.16 21.23
N LEU A 357 -23.92 -17.25 20.45
CA LEU A 357 -25.05 -16.44 20.87
C LEU A 357 -26.26 -17.32 21.17
N ASN A 358 -26.58 -18.28 20.30
CA ASN A 358 -27.68 -19.21 20.51
C ASN A 358 -27.49 -20.09 21.76
N ILE A 359 -26.25 -20.50 22.06
CA ILE A 359 -25.89 -21.21 23.29
C ILE A 359 -26.08 -20.30 24.51
N GLY A 360 -25.54 -19.08 24.48
CA GLY A 360 -25.60 -18.16 25.62
C GLY A 360 -27.00 -17.63 25.94
N LEU A 361 -27.86 -17.50 24.92
CA LEU A 361 -29.27 -17.16 25.09
C LEU A 361 -30.14 -18.36 25.50
N GLY A 362 -29.57 -19.57 25.58
CA GLY A 362 -30.31 -20.79 25.91
C GLY A 362 -31.32 -21.22 24.85
N VAL A 363 -31.15 -20.76 23.61
CA VAL A 363 -32.03 -21.07 22.46
C VAL A 363 -31.75 -22.48 21.94
N VAL A 364 -30.50 -22.94 22.00
CA VAL A 364 -30.15 -24.33 21.67
C VAL A 364 -30.56 -25.25 22.83
N LYS A 365 -31.82 -25.65 22.87
CA LYS A 365 -32.21 -26.86 23.61
C LYS A 365 -31.77 -28.07 22.80
N LYS A 366 -30.65 -28.70 23.19
CA LYS A 366 -30.25 -30.06 22.77
C LYS A 366 -30.45 -30.33 21.26
N HIS A 367 -29.74 -29.64 20.37
CA HIS A 367 -29.54 -30.17 19.02
C HIS A 367 -28.48 -31.26 19.06
N GLY A 368 -28.81 -32.43 19.64
CA GLY A 368 -28.08 -33.70 19.48
C GLY A 368 -26.60 -33.72 19.85
N MET A 369 -26.02 -32.63 20.35
CA MET A 369 -24.77 -32.66 21.09
C MET A 369 -25.12 -33.16 22.48
N ASP A 370 -25.28 -34.47 22.56
CA ASP A 370 -25.26 -35.21 23.81
C ASP A 370 -24.01 -34.72 24.53
N GLY A 371 -24.18 -34.15 25.72
CA GLY A 371 -23.19 -33.33 26.45
C GLY A 371 -21.93 -34.08 26.90
N GLU A 372 -21.47 -35.07 26.16
CA GLU A 372 -20.21 -35.76 26.33
C GLU A 372 -19.11 -34.95 25.66
N GLY A 373 -18.54 -33.97 26.36
CA GLY A 373 -17.23 -33.43 25.97
C GLY A 373 -16.95 -31.97 26.27
N LEU A 374 -17.94 -31.16 26.63
CA LEU A 374 -17.71 -29.77 27.07
C LEU A 374 -17.56 -29.74 28.59
N SER A 375 -16.44 -29.21 29.07
CA SER A 375 -16.25 -28.98 30.49
C SER A 375 -17.28 -27.97 31.01
N ASP A 376 -17.65 -28.06 32.29
CA ASP A 376 -18.52 -27.05 32.93
C ASP A 376 -17.94 -25.63 32.80
N GLU A 377 -16.61 -25.50 32.76
CA GLU A 377 -15.90 -24.24 32.55
C GLU A 377 -16.13 -23.68 31.15
N ASP A 378 -16.04 -24.51 30.11
CA ASP A 378 -16.30 -24.10 28.73
C ASP A 378 -17.75 -23.69 28.53
N ALA A 379 -18.70 -24.44 29.12
CA ALA A 379 -20.11 -24.11 29.08
C ALA A 379 -20.41 -22.76 29.76
N ALA A 380 -19.77 -22.49 30.91
CA ALA A 380 -19.87 -21.21 31.59
C ALA A 380 -19.27 -20.06 30.75
N ARG A 381 -18.12 -20.30 30.12
CA ARG A 381 -17.45 -19.35 29.23
C ARG A 381 -18.31 -19.00 28.01
N PHE A 382 -18.91 -19.99 27.34
CA PHE A 382 -19.81 -19.75 26.21
C PHE A 382 -21.06 -18.96 26.61
N LYS A 383 -21.62 -19.28 27.78
CA LYS A 383 -22.78 -18.55 28.32
C LYS A 383 -22.44 -17.09 28.62
N GLN A 384 -21.27 -16.82 29.19
CA GLN A 384 -20.80 -15.46 29.44
C GLN A 384 -20.58 -14.71 28.13
N MET A 385 -19.91 -15.33 27.16
CA MET A 385 -19.63 -14.74 25.86
C MET A 385 -20.91 -14.38 25.09
N GLY A 386 -21.92 -15.25 25.09
CA GLY A 386 -23.22 -14.93 24.47
C GLY A 386 -23.92 -13.76 25.16
N ARG A 387 -23.79 -13.58 26.48
CA ARG A 387 -24.30 -12.39 27.19
C ARG A 387 -23.57 -11.12 26.77
N ASP A 388 -22.26 -11.18 26.59
CA ASP A 388 -21.47 -10.02 26.22
C ASP A 388 -21.71 -9.62 24.76
N ILE A 389 -21.80 -10.58 23.84
CA ILE A 389 -22.27 -10.34 22.46
C ILE A 389 -23.66 -9.69 22.49
N ALA A 390 -24.59 -10.20 23.29
CA ALA A 390 -25.93 -9.60 23.40
C ALA A 390 -25.90 -8.13 23.85
N LYS A 391 -25.02 -7.76 24.79
CA LYS A 391 -24.82 -6.35 25.19
C LYS A 391 -24.27 -5.51 24.04
N VAL A 392 -23.28 -6.03 23.32
CA VAL A 392 -22.70 -5.36 22.14
C VAL A 392 -23.78 -5.11 21.08
N LEU A 393 -24.59 -6.13 20.79
CA LEU A 393 -25.69 -6.04 19.83
C LEU A 393 -26.74 -4.97 20.20
N LEU A 394 -26.91 -4.66 21.49
CA LEU A 394 -27.79 -3.57 21.93
C LEU A 394 -27.16 -2.17 21.72
N LEU A 395 -25.82 -2.09 21.69
CA LEU A 395 -25.08 -0.83 21.59
C LEU A 395 -24.69 -0.46 20.15
N LEU A 396 -24.59 -1.43 19.24
CA LEU A 396 -24.24 -1.18 17.84
C LEU A 396 -25.29 -0.37 17.04
N PRO A 397 -26.61 -0.61 17.15
CA PRO A 397 -27.60 0.03 16.26
C PRO A 397 -27.59 1.56 16.31
N PRO A 398 -27.44 2.24 17.47
CA PRO A 398 -27.30 3.70 17.50
C PRO A 398 -26.10 4.25 16.72
N VAL A 399 -24.96 3.55 16.71
CA VAL A 399 -23.76 3.95 15.96
C VAL A 399 -23.94 3.65 14.48
N ALA A 400 -24.42 2.44 14.17
CA ALA A 400 -24.70 1.99 12.82
C ALA A 400 -25.76 2.86 12.10
N ALA A 401 -26.75 3.38 12.82
CA ALA A 401 -27.73 4.31 12.28
C ALA A 401 -27.13 5.68 11.92
N HIS A 402 -26.00 6.07 12.54
CA HIS A 402 -25.29 7.31 12.26
C HIS A 402 -24.33 7.20 11.08
N ALA A 403 -23.88 5.98 10.76
CA ALA A 403 -23.01 5.74 9.61
C ALA A 403 -23.75 5.99 8.28
N ARG A 404 -23.06 6.54 7.27
CA ARG A 404 -23.60 6.64 5.90
C ARG A 404 -23.75 5.25 5.28
N VAL A 405 -22.72 4.41 5.44
CA VAL A 405 -22.70 3.02 4.95
C VAL A 405 -22.52 2.07 6.13
N LEU A 406 -23.49 1.18 6.33
CA LEU A 406 -23.38 0.06 7.26
C LEU A 406 -23.09 -1.21 6.47
N VAL A 407 -22.04 -1.94 6.84
CA VAL A 407 -21.71 -3.24 6.25
C VAL A 407 -21.67 -4.28 7.35
N ILE A 408 -22.35 -5.41 7.16
CA ILE A 408 -22.29 -6.53 8.10
C ILE A 408 -21.79 -7.77 7.36
N THR A 409 -20.57 -8.17 7.67
CA THR A 409 -19.90 -9.35 7.11
C THR A 409 -20.00 -10.54 8.07
N GLY A 410 -19.66 -11.74 7.61
CA GLY A 410 -19.84 -12.98 8.37
C GLY A 410 -21.10 -13.78 8.02
N ASN A 411 -21.14 -15.06 8.38
CA ASN A 411 -22.26 -15.96 8.12
C ASN A 411 -23.21 -16.03 9.34
N CYS A 412 -23.89 -14.92 9.66
CA CYS A 412 -24.76 -14.80 10.83
C CYS A 412 -26.10 -14.12 10.47
N PRO A 413 -26.98 -14.78 9.70
CA PRO A 413 -28.20 -14.17 9.16
C PRO A 413 -29.14 -13.60 10.22
N HIS A 414 -29.30 -14.24 11.40
CA HIS A 414 -30.22 -13.74 12.41
C HIS A 414 -29.69 -12.48 13.10
N ILE A 415 -28.39 -12.45 13.39
CA ILE A 415 -27.72 -11.27 13.95
C ILE A 415 -27.81 -10.09 12.97
N LYS A 416 -27.55 -10.34 11.68
CA LYS A 416 -27.70 -9.33 10.62
C LYS A 416 -29.11 -8.77 10.57
N ALA A 417 -30.12 -9.64 10.52
CA ALA A 417 -31.52 -9.22 10.47
C ALA A 417 -31.92 -8.38 11.70
N TYR A 418 -31.46 -8.78 12.89
CA TYR A 418 -31.68 -8.02 14.12
C TYR A 418 -31.07 -6.62 14.07
N ILE A 419 -29.79 -6.50 13.71
CA ILE A 419 -29.11 -5.20 13.63
C ILE A 419 -29.80 -4.28 12.63
N TRP A 420 -30.14 -4.77 11.44
CA TRP A 420 -30.86 -3.99 10.43
C TRP A 420 -32.22 -3.51 10.93
N ALA A 421 -32.99 -4.37 11.61
CA ALA A 421 -34.28 -4.00 12.18
C ALA A 421 -34.14 -2.92 13.27
N GLU A 422 -33.15 -3.03 14.16
CA GLU A 422 -32.91 -2.01 15.20
C GLU A 422 -32.38 -0.70 14.61
N VAL A 423 -31.51 -0.75 13.60
CA VAL A 423 -31.05 0.45 12.87
C VAL A 423 -32.23 1.17 12.23
N ALA A 424 -33.16 0.44 11.60
CA ALA A 424 -34.38 1.01 11.02
C ALA A 424 -35.25 1.70 12.08
N LYS A 425 -35.43 1.08 13.26
CA LYS A 425 -36.16 1.68 14.39
C LYS A 425 -35.48 2.93 14.94
N VAL A 426 -34.14 2.95 15.01
CA VAL A 426 -33.40 4.13 15.46
C VAL A 426 -33.54 5.28 14.45
N LYS A 427 -33.43 4.99 13.14
CA LYS A 427 -33.62 5.99 12.08
C LYS A 427 -35.05 6.55 12.07
N SER A 428 -36.07 5.72 12.26
CA SER A 428 -37.48 6.17 12.27
C SER A 428 -37.81 7.08 13.46
N ARG A 429 -37.11 6.93 14.59
CA ARG A 429 -37.27 7.79 15.77
C ARG A 429 -36.57 9.14 15.64
N ASN A 430 -35.56 9.26 14.76
CA ASN A 430 -34.75 10.46 14.59
C ASN A 430 -34.74 10.93 13.12
N PRO A 431 -35.87 11.43 12.58
CA PRO A 431 -36.01 11.80 11.17
C PRO A 431 -35.06 12.93 10.74
N VAL A 432 -34.54 13.73 11.68
CA VAL A 432 -33.57 14.80 11.43
C VAL A 432 -32.28 14.28 10.75
N SER A 433 -31.95 13.00 10.93
CA SER A 433 -30.76 12.39 10.31
C SER A 433 -30.96 12.04 8.82
N GLN A 434 -32.20 12.00 8.31
CA GLN A 434 -32.48 11.63 6.91
C GLN A 434 -32.17 12.77 5.93
N PHE A 435 -32.36 14.03 6.33
CA PHE A 435 -32.07 15.19 5.48
C PHE A 435 -30.57 15.33 5.16
N GLN A 436 -29.69 14.95 6.10
CA GLN A 436 -28.24 14.97 5.88
C GLN A 436 -27.74 13.80 4.99
N GLN A 437 -28.51 12.71 4.89
CA GLN A 437 -28.17 11.59 3.99
C GLN A 437 -28.56 11.89 2.53
N GLN A 438 -29.70 12.56 2.30
CA GLN A 438 -30.13 12.92 0.94
C GLN A 438 -29.20 13.92 0.24
N GLU A 439 -28.63 14.90 0.94
CA GLU A 439 -27.64 15.82 0.35
C GLU A 439 -26.36 15.11 -0.10
N GLY A 440 -25.98 14.02 0.58
CA GLY A 440 -24.80 13.23 0.19
C GLY A 440 -25.04 12.33 -1.02
N ASP A 441 -26.26 11.84 -1.21
CA ASP A 441 -26.61 10.92 -2.30
C ASP A 441 -26.94 11.65 -3.61
N MET A 442 -27.46 12.89 -3.56
CA MET A 442 -27.62 13.73 -4.78
C MET A 442 -26.27 14.07 -5.43
N VAL A 443 -25.22 14.32 -4.65
CA VAL A 443 -23.88 14.64 -5.18
C VAL A 443 -23.22 13.42 -5.87
N THR A 444 -23.66 12.20 -5.55
CA THR A 444 -23.16 10.97 -6.18
C THR A 444 -23.98 10.46 -7.35
N GLN A 445 -25.18 11.01 -7.61
CA GLN A 445 -26.02 10.59 -8.75
C GLN A 445 -25.73 11.36 -10.06
N ASP A 446 -25.06 12.51 -10.01
CA ASP A 446 -24.83 13.37 -11.19
C ASP A 446 -23.55 13.03 -12.00
N PHE A 447 -22.86 11.93 -11.72
CA PHE A 447 -21.59 11.59 -12.40
C PHE A 447 -21.54 10.22 -13.11
N GLU A 448 -22.62 9.43 -13.13
CA GLU A 448 -22.64 8.11 -13.81
C GLU A 448 -23.56 8.06 -15.05
N GLY A 449 -23.93 9.21 -15.64
CA GLY A 449 -25.03 9.29 -16.62
C GLY A 449 -24.73 9.88 -17.99
N ALA A 450 -23.48 9.93 -18.47
CA ALA A 450 -23.18 10.48 -19.80
C ALA A 450 -22.01 9.74 -20.47
N ASP A 451 -22.24 8.50 -20.91
CA ASP A 451 -21.35 7.85 -21.91
C ASP A 451 -21.98 6.59 -22.54
N GLN A 452 -23.28 6.64 -22.88
CA GLN A 452 -23.93 5.61 -23.70
C GLN A 452 -25.03 6.22 -24.56
N ASN A 453 -24.65 6.88 -25.64
CA ASN A 453 -25.48 7.05 -26.85
C ASN A 453 -24.62 7.71 -27.92
N ASP A 454 -23.92 6.92 -28.73
CA ASP A 454 -23.47 7.30 -30.08
C ASP A 454 -22.87 6.08 -30.80
N GLN A 455 -23.66 4.99 -30.92
CA GLN A 455 -23.42 3.94 -31.90
C GLN A 455 -24.76 3.31 -32.27
N ASP A 456 -25.48 3.93 -33.22
CA ASP A 456 -26.43 3.25 -34.12
C ASP A 456 -27.07 4.28 -35.06
N GLU A 457 -26.30 4.86 -35.97
CA GLU A 457 -26.87 5.57 -37.12
C GLU A 457 -25.92 5.60 -38.32
N GLU A 458 -25.59 4.42 -38.88
CA GLU A 458 -25.05 4.33 -40.25
C GLU A 458 -25.38 2.96 -40.89
N ARG A 459 -26.67 2.68 -41.06
CA ARG A 459 -27.20 1.75 -42.07
C ARG A 459 -28.58 2.20 -42.55
N SER A 460 -28.62 3.10 -43.51
CA SER A 460 -29.63 3.18 -44.58
C SER A 460 -29.16 4.13 -45.68
#